data_AF-A0A2V1DSD9-F1
#
_entry.id   AF-A0A2V1DSD9-F1
#
_cell.length_a   1.000
_cell.length_b   1.000
_cell.length_c   1.000
_cell.angle_alpha   90.00
_cell.angle_beta   90.00
_cell.angle_gamma   90.00
#
_symmetry.space_group_name_H-M   'P 1'
#
loop_
_entity.id
_entity.type
_entity.pdbx_description
1 polymer ?
#
loop_
_entity_poly.entity_id
_entity_poly.type
_entity_poly.pdbx_seq_one_letter_code
_entity_poly.pdbx_strand_id
1 'polypeptide(L)'
;MCPLPECGRMMKDLAAHLLTHQAERPEKCPIQTCEYHTKGFARPYDRSRHTLTHFNRSFLCEFCPASTATDERTFPRYDTFLRHLVDAHGVEQVPPGHRDELYKTKATKQTQSHIDGQSIATCSLCTEPFDAQGYYEHLRGCVLRQVDRTRSISH
;
A
#
# COMPACT_ATOMS: atom_id res chain seq x y z
N MET A 1 -23.30 -17.52 -8.79
CA MET A 1 -24.13 -16.50 -9.47
C MET A 1 -24.82 -15.66 -8.41
N CYS A 2 -24.94 -14.35 -8.60
CA CYS A 2 -25.63 -13.48 -7.66
C CYS A 2 -27.13 -13.79 -7.62
N PRO A 3 -27.74 -13.98 -6.44
CA PRO A 3 -29.17 -14.29 -6.30
C PRO A 3 -30.10 -13.09 -6.52
N LEU A 4 -29.57 -11.87 -6.60
CA LEU A 4 -30.38 -10.68 -6.85
C LEU A 4 -30.81 -10.62 -8.33
N PRO A 5 -32.11 -10.48 -8.62
CA PRO A 5 -32.67 -10.63 -9.97
C PRO A 5 -32.16 -9.57 -10.94
N GLU A 6 -31.80 -8.38 -10.45
CA GLU A 6 -31.24 -7.28 -11.24
C GLU A 6 -29.71 -7.37 -11.47
N CYS A 7 -29.00 -8.26 -10.74
CA CYS A 7 -27.54 -8.34 -10.83
C CYS A 7 -27.05 -9.49 -11.72
N GLY A 8 -27.48 -10.73 -11.45
CA GLY A 8 -27.14 -11.93 -12.23
C GLY A 8 -25.65 -12.27 -12.40
N ARG A 9 -24.71 -11.50 -11.82
CA ARG A 9 -23.26 -11.67 -12.06
C ARG A 9 -22.72 -12.95 -11.43
N MET A 10 -21.80 -13.60 -12.13
CA MET A 10 -21.05 -14.73 -11.59
C MET A 10 -19.72 -14.23 -10.98
N MET A 11 -19.59 -14.36 -9.66
CA MET A 11 -18.42 -13.91 -8.91
C MET A 11 -17.76 -15.10 -8.22
N LYS A 12 -16.41 -15.12 -8.19
CA LYS A 12 -15.62 -16.14 -7.49
C LYS A 12 -15.87 -16.12 -5.98
N ASP A 13 -15.99 -14.92 -5.42
CA ASP A 13 -16.34 -14.69 -4.02
C ASP A 13 -17.74 -14.05 -3.94
N LEU A 14 -18.77 -14.89 -3.93
CA LEU A 14 -20.15 -14.43 -3.91
C LEU A 14 -20.50 -13.72 -2.59
N ALA A 15 -19.94 -14.18 -1.46
CA ALA A 15 -20.17 -13.57 -0.16
C ALA A 15 -19.69 -12.12 -0.13
N ALA A 16 -18.47 -11.86 -0.63
CA ALA A 16 -17.95 -10.49 -0.77
C ALA A 16 -18.76 -9.64 -1.75
N HIS A 17 -19.21 -10.24 -2.84
CA HIS A 17 -20.04 -9.55 -3.81
C HIS A 17 -21.38 -9.12 -3.22
N LEU A 18 -22.01 -9.93 -2.36
CA LEU A 18 -23.28 -9.57 -1.73
C LEU A 18 -23.17 -8.32 -0.84
N LEU A 19 -21.99 -8.04 -0.27
CA LEU A 19 -21.70 -6.80 0.45
C LEU A 19 -21.77 -5.56 -0.44
N THR A 20 -21.77 -5.70 -1.76
CA THR A 20 -21.96 -4.57 -2.68
C THR A 20 -23.40 -4.15 -2.86
N HIS A 21 -24.34 -5.00 -2.49
CA HIS A 21 -25.77 -4.70 -2.52
C HIS A 21 -26.28 -4.14 -1.19
N GLN A 22 -25.44 -4.16 -0.14
CA GLN A 22 -25.77 -3.54 1.13
C GLN A 22 -25.70 -2.01 1.00
N ALA A 23 -26.78 -1.34 1.39
CA ALA A 23 -26.86 0.12 1.40
C ALA A 23 -25.89 0.73 2.43
N GLU A 24 -25.65 0.03 3.55
CA GLU A 24 -24.74 0.46 4.59
C GLU A 24 -23.48 -0.41 4.59
N ARG A 25 -22.35 0.23 4.29
CA ARG A 25 -21.04 -0.41 4.37
C ARG A 25 -20.23 0.16 5.54
N PRO A 26 -19.70 -0.67 6.45
CA PRO A 26 -19.10 -0.20 7.69
C PRO A 26 -17.79 0.57 7.49
N GLU A 27 -17.03 0.24 6.45
CA GLU A 27 -15.69 0.81 6.27
C GLU A 27 -15.76 2.10 5.46
N LYS A 28 -15.77 3.26 6.11
CA LYS A 28 -15.87 4.56 5.42
C LYS A 28 -14.52 5.14 5.04
N CYS A 29 -14.44 5.83 3.91
CA CYS A 29 -13.27 6.65 3.60
C CYS A 29 -13.10 7.73 4.68
N PRO A 30 -11.89 7.97 5.22
CA PRO A 30 -11.68 8.99 6.25
C PRO A 30 -11.84 10.44 5.78
N ILE A 31 -11.95 10.68 4.47
CA ILE A 31 -12.05 12.01 3.84
C ILE A 31 -13.50 12.37 3.61
N GLN A 32 -14.02 13.40 4.30
CA GLN A 32 -15.44 13.76 4.29
C GLN A 32 -15.97 14.18 2.92
N THR A 33 -15.14 14.82 2.10
CA THR A 33 -15.51 15.24 0.73
C THR A 33 -15.54 14.09 -0.28
N CYS A 34 -15.09 12.90 0.12
CA CYS A 34 -15.11 11.73 -0.75
C CYS A 34 -16.48 11.05 -0.73
N GLU A 35 -17.00 10.65 -1.90
CA GLU A 35 -18.27 9.91 -2.00
C GLU A 35 -18.27 8.60 -1.17
N TYR A 36 -17.10 7.99 -0.98
CA TYR A 36 -16.91 6.77 -0.21
C TYR A 36 -16.85 7.01 1.30
N HIS A 37 -16.90 8.26 1.76
CA HIS A 37 -17.17 8.58 3.16
C HIS A 37 -18.59 8.18 3.54
N THR A 38 -19.55 8.40 2.64
CA THR A 38 -20.95 8.01 2.84
C THR A 38 -21.19 6.60 2.33
N LYS A 39 -20.77 6.27 1.10
CA LYS A 39 -21.00 4.94 0.51
C LYS A 39 -20.25 3.83 1.24
N GLY A 40 -19.01 4.07 1.65
CA GLY A 40 -18.16 3.07 2.30
C GLY A 40 -17.75 1.88 1.42
N PHE A 41 -17.01 0.97 2.05
CA PHE A 41 -16.42 -0.22 1.46
C PHE A 41 -16.87 -1.47 2.22
N ALA A 42 -16.94 -2.58 1.49
CA ALA A 42 -17.27 -3.88 2.06
C ALA A 42 -16.17 -4.42 3.01
N ARG A 43 -14.91 -4.04 2.77
CA ARG A 43 -13.74 -4.57 3.49
C ARG A 43 -12.78 -3.46 3.92
N PRO A 44 -12.08 -3.61 5.06
CA PRO A 44 -11.09 -2.63 5.51
C PRO A 44 -9.94 -2.46 4.51
N TYR A 45 -9.53 -3.56 3.87
CA TYR A 45 -8.47 -3.54 2.86
C TYR A 45 -8.83 -2.65 1.67
N ASP A 46 -10.08 -2.72 1.20
CA ASP A 46 -10.54 -1.93 0.05
C ASP A 46 -10.57 -0.43 0.40
N ARG A 47 -11.06 -0.10 1.61
CA ARG A 47 -11.00 1.26 2.16
C ARG A 47 -9.56 1.77 2.20
N SER A 48 -8.65 1.02 2.82
CA SER A 48 -7.24 1.42 2.92
C SER A 48 -6.60 1.57 1.54
N ARG A 49 -6.87 0.67 0.58
CA ARG A 49 -6.36 0.84 -0.79
C ARG A 49 -6.90 2.08 -1.46
N HIS A 50 -8.18 2.39 -1.27
CA HIS A 50 -8.79 3.62 -1.78
C HIS A 50 -8.20 4.87 -1.13
N THR A 51 -7.96 4.88 0.19
CA THR A 51 -7.37 6.04 0.87
C THR A 51 -6.02 6.46 0.26
N LEU A 52 -5.25 5.52 -0.28
CA LEU A 52 -4.00 5.80 -0.99
C LEU A 52 -4.21 6.63 -2.27
N THR A 53 -5.38 6.60 -2.91
CA THR A 53 -5.65 7.40 -4.12
C THR A 53 -5.81 8.88 -3.83
N HIS A 54 -6.03 9.25 -2.57
CA HIS A 54 -6.10 10.65 -2.15
C HIS A 54 -4.72 11.24 -1.85
N PHE A 55 -3.69 10.38 -1.84
CA PHE A 55 -2.32 10.83 -1.70
C PHE A 55 -1.81 11.38 -3.04
N ASN A 56 -1.90 12.69 -3.23
CA ASN A 56 -1.54 13.40 -4.46
C ASN A 56 -0.11 13.96 -4.48
N ARG A 57 0.82 13.38 -3.70
CA ARG A 57 2.23 13.78 -3.73
C ARG A 57 3.05 12.75 -4.50
N SER A 58 4.00 13.23 -5.29
CA SER A 58 4.98 12.37 -5.94
C SER A 58 5.93 11.73 -4.92
N PHE A 59 6.42 10.55 -5.25
CA PHE A 59 7.43 9.83 -4.50
C PHE A 59 8.78 9.95 -5.21
N LEU A 60 9.82 10.32 -4.47
CA LEU A 60 11.19 10.33 -4.97
C LEU A 60 11.91 9.06 -4.50
N CYS A 61 12.54 8.33 -5.40
CA CYS A 61 13.39 7.19 -5.04
C CYS A 61 14.78 7.67 -4.63
N GLU A 62 15.10 7.57 -3.34
CA GLU A 62 16.45 7.88 -2.82
C GLU A 62 17.44 6.71 -2.94
N PHE A 63 16.96 5.51 -3.30
CA PHE A 63 17.80 4.34 -3.56
C PHE A 63 18.43 4.37 -4.95
N CYS A 64 17.88 5.18 -5.88
CA CYS A 64 18.47 5.40 -7.19
C CYS A 64 19.78 6.20 -7.08
N PRO A 65 20.80 5.92 -7.91
CA PRO A 65 22.03 6.69 -7.95
C PRO A 65 21.77 8.19 -8.11
N ALA A 66 22.52 9.03 -7.39
CA ALA A 66 22.40 10.49 -7.47
C ALA A 66 22.71 11.06 -8.87
N SER A 67 23.35 10.26 -9.74
CA SER A 67 23.63 10.59 -11.15
C SER A 67 22.41 10.47 -12.05
N THR A 68 21.34 9.77 -11.62
CA THR A 68 20.08 9.70 -12.37
C THR A 68 19.33 11.03 -12.30
N ALA A 69 18.67 11.42 -13.39
CA ALA A 69 17.93 12.68 -13.39
C ALA A 69 16.78 12.62 -12.38
N THR A 70 16.52 13.72 -11.66
CA THR A 70 15.48 13.75 -10.60
C THR A 70 14.11 13.32 -11.11
N ASP A 71 13.75 13.67 -12.35
CA ASP A 71 12.49 13.28 -12.97
C ASP A 71 12.39 11.76 -13.21
N GLU A 72 13.50 11.09 -13.50
CA GLU A 72 13.54 9.64 -13.76
C GLU A 72 13.36 8.80 -12.49
N ARG A 73 13.69 9.39 -11.34
CA ARG A 73 13.49 8.78 -10.01
C ARG A 73 12.29 9.37 -9.26
N THR A 74 11.44 10.16 -9.93
CA THR A 74 10.21 10.74 -9.37
C THR A 74 8.97 10.05 -9.93
N PHE A 75 8.08 9.62 -9.05
CA PHE A 75 6.91 8.82 -9.39
C PHE A 75 5.65 9.55 -8.93
N PRO A 76 4.74 9.93 -9.85
CA PRO A 76 3.55 10.70 -9.50
C PRO A 76 2.49 9.86 -8.76
N ARG A 77 2.63 8.53 -8.78
CA ARG A 77 1.65 7.62 -8.18
C ARG A 77 2.32 6.56 -7.32
N TYR A 78 1.65 6.22 -6.23
CA TYR A 78 2.09 5.23 -5.26
C TYR A 78 2.33 3.84 -5.87
N ASP A 79 1.42 3.37 -6.72
CA ASP A 79 1.49 2.05 -7.36
C ASP A 79 2.67 1.95 -8.35
N THR A 80 2.93 3.01 -9.11
CA THR A 80 4.09 3.07 -10.00
C THR A 80 5.39 3.03 -9.19
N PHE A 81 5.45 3.76 -8.07
CA PHE A 81 6.63 3.79 -7.21
C PHE A 81 6.90 2.43 -6.53
N LEU A 82 5.88 1.79 -5.97
CA LEU A 82 6.03 0.46 -5.38
C LEU A 82 6.57 -0.56 -6.41
N ARG A 83 6.06 -0.52 -7.63
CA ARG A 83 6.54 -1.40 -8.70
C ARG A 83 7.99 -1.11 -9.06
N HIS A 84 8.39 0.15 -9.12
CA HIS A 84 9.79 0.52 -9.28
C HIS A 84 10.68 -0.05 -8.17
N LEU A 85 10.27 -0.01 -6.90
CA LEU A 85 11.04 -0.61 -5.82
C LEU A 85 11.25 -2.12 -6.00
N VAL A 86 10.21 -2.83 -6.49
CA VAL A 86 10.30 -4.27 -6.78
C VAL A 86 11.23 -4.52 -7.95
N ASP A 87 11.05 -3.81 -9.06
CA ASP A 87 11.75 -4.08 -10.31
C ASP A 87 13.22 -3.61 -10.29
N ALA A 88 13.49 -2.44 -9.69
CA ALA A 88 14.80 -1.80 -9.71
C ALA A 88 15.64 -2.05 -8.44
N HIS A 89 14.99 -2.33 -7.31
CA HIS A 89 15.66 -2.54 -6.02
C HIS A 89 15.41 -3.93 -5.42
N GLY A 90 14.72 -4.81 -6.15
CA GLY A 90 14.58 -6.23 -5.78
C GLY A 90 13.82 -6.46 -4.47
N VAL A 91 12.98 -5.51 -4.04
CA VAL A 91 12.21 -5.68 -2.80
C VAL A 91 11.17 -6.79 -2.98
N GLU A 92 11.07 -7.66 -1.99
CA GLU A 92 10.18 -8.81 -2.03
C GLU A 92 8.78 -8.42 -1.54
N GLN A 93 7.76 -8.75 -2.35
CA GLN A 93 6.38 -8.62 -1.94
C GLN A 93 6.01 -9.82 -1.07
N VAL A 94 6.01 -9.69 0.25
CA VAL A 94 5.56 -10.79 1.12
C VAL A 94 4.05 -11.00 0.92
N PRO A 95 3.60 -12.16 0.41
CA PRO A 95 2.18 -12.40 0.22
C PRO A 95 1.48 -12.54 1.58
N PRO A 96 0.22 -12.09 1.72
CA PRO A 96 -0.53 -12.16 2.98
C PRO A 96 -0.66 -13.58 3.59
N GLY A 97 -0.42 -14.64 2.82
CA GLY A 97 -0.53 -16.03 3.25
C GLY A 97 0.77 -16.68 3.77
N HIS A 98 1.93 -16.03 3.64
CA HIS A 98 3.23 -16.61 4.02
C HIS A 98 3.71 -16.18 5.42
N ARG A 99 2.85 -15.51 6.20
CA ARG A 99 3.18 -15.06 7.56
C ARG A 99 3.22 -16.19 8.59
N ASP A 100 2.53 -17.31 8.33
CA ASP A 100 2.45 -18.45 9.28
C ASP A 100 3.61 -19.45 9.12
N GLU A 101 4.11 -19.66 7.89
CA GLU A 101 5.21 -20.60 7.63
C GLU A 101 6.58 -20.07 8.09
N LEU A 102 6.82 -18.75 7.94
CA LEU A 102 8.06 -18.11 8.40
C LEU A 102 8.19 -18.04 9.92
N TYR A 103 7.08 -18.19 10.67
CA TYR A 103 7.10 -18.24 12.14
C TYR A 103 7.43 -19.64 12.68
N LYS A 104 7.28 -20.70 11.86
CA LYS A 104 7.53 -22.10 12.27
C LYS A 104 8.93 -22.60 11.94
N THR A 105 9.59 -22.09 10.90
CA THR A 105 10.96 -22.49 10.56
C THR A 105 11.98 -21.56 11.21
N LYS A 106 12.22 -21.73 12.51
CA LYS A 106 13.55 -21.49 13.08
C LYS A 106 14.48 -22.58 12.55
N ALA A 107 14.92 -22.43 11.30
CA ALA A 107 15.95 -23.26 10.69
C ALA A 107 16.79 -22.38 9.76
N THR A 108 17.78 -21.72 10.36
CA THR A 108 19.14 -21.64 9.82
C THR A 108 19.28 -21.80 8.32
N LYS A 109 19.14 -20.70 7.58
CA LYS A 109 20.08 -20.37 6.51
C LYS A 109 20.55 -18.94 6.69
N GLN A 110 21.65 -18.81 7.44
CA GLN A 110 22.68 -17.86 7.08
C GLN A 110 23.11 -18.20 5.65
N THR A 111 22.48 -17.59 4.65
CA THR A 111 23.17 -17.28 3.40
C THR A 111 23.61 -15.84 3.54
N GLN A 112 24.76 -15.74 4.18
CA GLN A 112 25.58 -14.56 4.26
C GLN A 112 26.10 -14.28 2.85
N SER A 113 25.32 -13.55 2.06
CA SER A 113 25.87 -12.74 0.98
C SER A 113 25.95 -11.31 1.49
N HIS A 114 27.02 -11.04 2.25
CA HIS A 114 27.52 -9.68 2.41
C HIS A 114 27.67 -9.06 1.02
N ILE A 115 26.99 -7.95 0.77
CA ILE A 115 27.46 -6.93 -0.17
C ILE A 115 27.50 -5.63 0.62
N ASP A 116 28.72 -5.18 0.90
CA ASP A 116 29.05 -3.84 1.37
C ASP A 116 28.23 -2.76 0.62
N GLY A 117 27.54 -1.88 1.36
CA GLY A 117 26.96 -0.66 0.80
C GLY A 117 25.43 -0.60 0.66
N GLN A 118 24.66 -1.23 1.55
CA GLN A 118 23.20 -1.09 1.57
C GLN A 118 22.80 0.40 1.63
N SER A 119 22.19 0.94 0.57
CA SER A 119 21.72 2.32 0.53
C SER A 119 20.55 2.49 1.51
N ILE A 120 20.74 3.35 2.50
CA ILE A 120 19.70 3.77 3.44
C ILE A 120 19.01 4.99 2.85
N ALA A 121 17.68 4.95 2.78
CA ALA A 121 16.85 6.09 2.37
C ALA A 121 15.99 6.57 3.52
N THR A 122 15.59 7.84 3.48
CA THR A 122 14.67 8.39 4.48
C THR A 122 13.25 8.45 3.93
N CYS A 123 12.27 8.11 4.76
CA CYS A 123 10.87 8.33 4.37
C CYS A 123 10.57 9.83 4.41
N SER A 124 10.29 10.43 3.26
CA SER A 124 9.92 11.86 3.18
C SER A 124 8.67 12.26 3.98
N LEU A 125 7.90 11.29 4.50
CA LEU A 125 6.69 11.51 5.28
C LEU A 125 6.90 11.50 6.79
N CYS A 126 7.86 10.70 7.29
CA CYS A 126 8.13 10.55 8.72
C CYS A 126 9.60 10.71 9.09
N THR A 127 10.47 10.97 8.12
CA THR A 127 11.93 11.15 8.23
C THR A 127 12.71 9.95 8.78
N GLU A 128 12.05 8.83 9.06
CA GLU A 128 12.71 7.61 9.53
C GLU A 128 13.55 6.95 8.42
N PRO A 129 14.75 6.43 8.76
CA PRO A 129 15.62 5.74 7.83
C PRO A 129 15.22 4.27 7.64
N PHE A 130 15.32 3.78 6.40
CA PHE A 130 15.02 2.41 6.04
C PHE A 130 15.99 1.88 4.97
N ASP A 131 16.19 0.57 4.96
CA ASP A 131 16.65 -0.12 3.76
C ASP A 131 15.50 -0.24 2.73
N ALA A 132 15.80 -0.73 1.52
CA ALA A 132 14.80 -0.82 0.45
C ALA A 132 13.57 -1.66 0.85
N GLN A 133 13.79 -2.80 1.52
CA GLN A 133 12.71 -3.71 1.93
C GLN A 133 11.82 -3.09 3.02
N GLY A 134 12.43 -2.58 4.09
CA GLY A 134 11.73 -1.92 5.18
C GLY A 134 10.98 -0.68 4.71
N TYR A 135 11.56 0.07 3.77
CA TYR A 135 10.89 1.23 3.17
C TYR A 135 9.62 0.81 2.43
N TYR A 136 9.69 -0.25 1.61
CA TYR A 136 8.54 -0.78 0.86
C TYR A 136 7.40 -1.19 1.81
N GLU A 137 7.71 -1.92 2.88
CA GLU A 137 6.74 -2.38 3.88
C GLU A 137 6.14 -1.23 4.71
N HIS A 138 6.97 -0.24 5.04
CA HIS A 138 6.59 0.95 5.80
C HIS A 138 5.65 1.88 5.03
N LEU A 139 5.93 2.10 3.74
CA LEU A 139 5.36 3.20 2.96
C LEU A 139 3.83 3.19 2.97
N ARG A 140 3.20 2.01 2.84
CA ARG A 140 1.75 1.87 2.87
C ARG A 140 1.13 2.44 4.14
N GLY A 141 1.65 2.04 5.29
CA GLY A 141 1.13 2.48 6.58
C GLY A 141 1.39 3.97 6.83
N CYS A 142 2.54 4.47 6.37
CA CYS A 142 2.91 5.87 6.53
C CYS A 142 2.01 6.81 5.73
N VAL A 143 1.78 6.49 4.45
CA VAL A 143 0.87 7.26 3.57
C VAL A 143 -0.54 7.31 4.16
N LEU A 144 -1.06 6.18 4.65
CA LEU A 144 -2.39 6.13 5.28
C LEU A 144 -2.49 7.07 6.49
N ARG A 145 -1.49 7.03 7.39
CA ARG A 145 -1.45 7.92 8.55
C ARG A 145 -1.37 9.39 8.15
N GLN A 146 -0.69 9.73 7.06
CA GLN A 146 -0.60 11.11 6.61
C GLN A 146 -1.92 11.62 6.06
N VAL A 147 -2.61 10.82 5.23
CA VAL A 147 -3.94 11.16 4.70
C VAL A 147 -4.94 11.36 5.84
N ASP A 148 -4.87 10.55 6.90
CA ASP A 148 -5.69 10.72 8.09
C ASP A 148 -5.36 12.01 8.86
N ARG A 149 -4.09 12.43 8.95
CA ARG A 149 -3.66 13.66 9.64
C ARG A 149 -4.01 14.93 8.89
N THR A 150 -4.00 14.92 7.56
CA THR A 150 -4.42 16.09 6.75
C THR A 150 -5.88 16.49 6.98
N ARG A 151 -6.67 15.64 7.66
CA ARG A 151 -8.01 15.94 8.16
C ARG A 151 -8.04 16.93 9.33
N SER A 152 -6.95 17.03 10.10
CA SER A 152 -6.91 17.78 11.36
C SER A 152 -6.45 19.23 11.23
N ILE A 153 -6.14 19.71 10.01
CA ILE A 153 -5.60 21.06 9.77
C ILE A 153 -6.62 21.94 9.01
N SER A 154 -7.83 21.44 8.72
CA SER A 154 -8.94 22.24 8.20
C SER A 154 -9.91 22.59 9.33
N HIS A 155 -9.47 23.43 10.26
CA HIS A 155 -10.31 24.11 11.24
C HIS A 155 -9.83 25.56 11.39
#